data_AF-A0A1X1CSP2-F1
#
_entry.id   AF-A0A1X1CSP2-F1
#
_cell.length_a   1.000
_cell.length_b   1.000
_cell.length_c   1.000
_cell.angle_alpha   90.00
_cell.angle_beta   90.00
_cell.angle_gamma   90.00
#
_symmetry.space_group_name_H-M   'P 1'
#
loop_
_entity.id
_entity.type
_entity.pdbx_description
1 polymer ?
#
loop_
_entity_poly.entity_id
_entity_poly.type
_entity_poly.pdbx_seq_one_letter_code
_entity_poly.pdbx_strand_id
1 'polypeptide(L)' 'MIYDNRMTQEMLALLGSTVTRFMRDGIPFELHELSQALQRLKEDEVNFEIKQRYEAIIRLLSELMH' A
#
# COMPACT_ATOMS: atom_id res chain seq x y z
N MET A 1 -15.00 3.19 20.53
CA MET A 1 -14.74 3.11 19.07
C MET A 1 -13.93 4.34 18.65
N ILE A 2 -12.60 4.32 18.76
CA ILE A 2 -11.71 5.41 18.30
C ILE A 2 -10.36 4.81 17.84
N TYR A 3 -10.39 3.72 17.06
CA TYR A 3 -9.17 3.08 16.54
C TYR A 3 -9.05 3.14 15.00
N ASP A 4 -10.12 3.52 14.29
CA ASP A 4 -10.15 3.43 12.82
C ASP A 4 -9.50 4.63 12.11
N ASN A 5 -9.67 5.85 12.64
CA ASN A 5 -9.38 7.06 11.85
C ASN A 5 -7.89 7.49 11.84
N ARG A 6 -7.10 7.06 12.83
CA ARG A 6 -5.65 7.36 12.89
C ARG A 6 -4.84 6.43 12.00
N MET A 7 -5.26 5.17 11.90
CA MET A 7 -4.60 4.17 11.07
C MET A 7 -4.69 4.53 9.58
N THR A 8 -5.78 5.17 9.16
CA THR A 8 -5.98 5.65 7.78
C THR A 8 -5.02 6.78 7.41
N GLN A 9 -4.82 7.78 8.28
CA GLN A 9 -3.94 8.92 7.98
C GLN A 9 -2.47 8.52 7.93
N GLU A 10 -2.01 7.65 8.83
CA GLU A 10 -0.64 7.13 8.81
C GLU A 10 -0.38 6.28 7.56
N MET A 11 -1.35 5.46 7.15
CA MET A 11 -1.24 4.68 5.90
C MET A 11 -1.22 5.57 4.65
N LEU A 12 -2.05 6.62 4.61
CA LEU A 12 -2.04 7.60 3.52
C LEU A 12 -0.72 8.40 3.48
N ALA A 13 -0.17 8.77 4.63
CA ALA A 13 1.13 9.44 4.73
C ALA A 13 2.28 8.52 4.27
N LEU A 14 2.24 7.25 4.66
CA LEU A 14 3.22 6.25 4.23
C LEU A 14 3.16 6.06 2.71
N LEU A 15 1.96 5.91 2.14
CA LEU A 15 1.75 5.78 0.70
C LEU A 15 2.27 7.02 -0.05
N GLY A 16 1.91 8.22 0.41
CA GLY A 16 2.37 9.48 -0.17
C GLY A 16 3.89 9.66 -0.12
N SER A 17 4.53 9.28 0.99
CA SER A 17 5.98 9.33 1.12
C SER A 17 6.69 8.35 0.17
N THR A 18 6.10 7.17 -0.01
CA THR A 18 6.62 6.11 -0.86
C THR A 18 6.55 6.54 -2.32
N VAL A 19 5.39 7.03 -2.78
CA VAL A 19 5.19 7.56 -4.14
C VAL A 19 6.11 8.75 -4.42
N THR A 20 6.24 9.69 -3.48
CA THR A 20 7.12 10.86 -3.64
C THR A 20 8.58 10.45 -3.82
N ARG A 21 9.03 9.41 -3.11
CA ARG A 21 10.39 8.88 -3.25
C ARG A 21 10.61 8.24 -4.63
N PHE A 22 9.67 7.45 -5.11
CA PHE A 22 9.73 6.87 -6.46
C PHE A 22 9.78 7.95 -7.56
N MET A 23 8.95 8.99 -7.45
CA MET A 23 8.99 10.14 -8.36
C MET A 23 10.33 10.86 -8.32
N ARG A 24 10.89 11.10 -7.13
CA ARG A 24 12.18 11.78 -6.96
C ARG A 24 13.34 10.98 -7.54
N ASP A 25 13.29 9.65 -7.40
CA ASP A 25 14.34 8.76 -7.86
C ASP A 25 14.19 8.43 -9.37
N GLY A 26 13.19 9.01 -10.05
CA GLY A 26 12.97 8.87 -11.50
C GLY A 26 12.58 7.46 -11.92
N ILE A 27 12.15 6.63 -10.97
CA ILE A 27 11.77 5.24 -11.22
C ILE A 27 10.35 5.24 -11.77
N PRO A 28 10.11 4.74 -13.00
CA PRO A 28 8.75 4.53 -13.47
C PRO A 28 8.07 3.56 -12.52
N PHE A 29 7.07 4.06 -11.82
CA PHE A 29 6.34 3.30 -10.84
C PHE A 29 5.00 2.91 -11.45
N GLU A 30 4.97 1.73 -12.08
CA GLU A 30 3.69 1.21 -12.55
C GLU A 30 2.90 0.73 -11.34
N LEU A 31 1.70 1.29 -11.15
CA LEU A 31 0.73 0.88 -10.14
C LEU A 31 0.53 -0.65 -10.13
N HIS A 32 0.65 -1.26 -11.31
CA HIS A 32 0.59 -2.70 -11.50
C HIS A 32 1.77 -3.44 -10.83
N GLU A 33 3.00 -2.97 -10.98
CA GLU A 33 4.19 -3.56 -10.34
C GLU A 33 4.15 -3.43 -8.81
N LEU A 34 3.67 -2.29 -8.29
CA LEU A 34 3.46 -2.13 -6.86
C LEU A 34 2.41 -3.10 -6.33
N SER A 35 1.28 -3.24 -7.03
CA SER A 35 0.23 -4.18 -6.64
C SER A 35 0.76 -5.61 -6.60
N GLN A 36 1.55 -6.02 -7.59
CA GLN A 36 2.16 -7.35 -7.63
C GLN A 36 3.18 -7.56 -6.49
N ALA A 37 4.01 -6.57 -6.18
CA ALA A 37 4.97 -6.66 -5.09
C ALA A 37 4.28 -6.80 -3.73
N LEU A 38 3.23 -6.01 -3.48
CA LEU A 38 2.43 -6.10 -2.25
C LEU A 38 1.70 -7.44 -2.14
N GLN A 39 1.28 -8.02 -3.25
CA GLN A 39 0.60 -9.31 -3.28
C GLN A 39 1.52 -10.46 -2.90
N ARG A 40 2.78 -10.46 -3.36
CA ARG A 40 3.81 -11.43 -2.94
C ARG A 40 4.13 -11.32 -1.46
N LEU A 41 4.30 -10.09 -0.95
CA LEU A 41 4.53 -9.86 0.48
C LEU A 41 3.35 -10.32 1.34
N LYS A 42 2.11 -10.14 0.86
CA LYS A 42 0.91 -10.65 1.53
C LYS A 42 0.91 -12.18 1.62
N GLU A 43 1.33 -12.87 0.56
CA GLU A 43 1.34 -14.33 0.50
C GLU A 43 2.31 -14.93 1.52
N ASP A 44 3.51 -14.34 1.64
CA ASP A 44 4.57 -14.77 2.56
C ASP A 44 4.33 -14.34 4.02
N GLU A 45 3.43 -13.38 4.26
CA GLU A 45 3.15 -12.85 5.60
C GLU A 45 2.27 -13.81 6.43
N VAL A 46 2.77 -14.12 7.64
CA VAL A 46 2.14 -15.01 8.63
C VAL A 46 1.26 -14.22 9.60
N ASN A 47 1.61 -12.95 9.85
CA ASN A 47 0.83 -12.08 10.72
C ASN A 47 -0.46 -11.61 10.02
N PHE A 48 -1.60 -12.07 10.52
CA PHE A 48 -2.91 -11.74 9.99
C PHE A 48 -3.20 -10.24 9.92
N GLU A 49 -2.77 -9.46 10.91
CA GLU A 49 -3.01 -8.01 10.95
C GLU A 49 -2.23 -7.29 9.85
N ILE A 50 -0.98 -7.71 9.61
CA ILE A 50 -0.14 -7.16 8.54
C ILE A 50 -0.69 -7.58 7.17
N LYS A 51 -1.17 -8.83 7.05
CA LYS A 51 -1.81 -9.36 5.85
C LYS A 51 -3.05 -8.53 5.44
N GLN A 52 -3.88 -8.16 6.41
CA GLN A 52 -5.04 -7.27 6.19
C GLN A 52 -4.62 -5.87 5.71
N ARG A 53 -3.51 -5.32 6.22
CA ARG A 53 -2.98 -4.03 5.77
C ARG A 53 -2.50 -4.09 4.31
N TYR A 54 -1.81 -5.16 3.91
CA TYR A 54 -1.45 -5.37 2.51
C TYR A 54 -2.69 -5.47 1.61
N GLU A 55 -3.72 -6.18 2.07
CA GLU A 55 -4.99 -6.31 1.35
C GLU A 55 -5.69 -4.95 1.14
N ALA A 56 -5.72 -4.11 2.17
CA ALA A 56 -6.28 -2.76 2.09
C ALA A 56 -5.53 -1.88 1.07
N ILE A 57 -4.18 -1.94 1.07
CA ILE A 57 -3.36 -1.17 0.13
C ILE A 57 -3.58 -1.66 -1.30
N ILE A 58 -3.56 -2.98 -1.55
CA ILE A 58 -3.82 -3.55 -2.89
C ILE A 58 -5.18 -3.11 -3.43
N ARG A 59 -6.20 -3.06 -2.56
CA ARG A 59 -7.55 -2.63 -2.94
C ARG A 59 -7.59 -1.16 -3.33
N LEU A 60 -6.94 -0.29 -2.56
CA LEU A 60 -6.81 1.13 -2.88
C LEU A 60 -6.06 1.36 -4.21
N LEU A 61 -5.01 0.57 -4.47
CA LEU A 61 -4.28 0.65 -5.74
C LEU A 61 -5.12 0.18 -6.92
N SER A 62 -5.95 -0.86 -6.72
CA SER A 62 -6.87 -1.36 -7.74
C SER A 62 -7.97 -0.34 -8.07
N GLU A 63 -8.48 0.41 -7.08
CA GLU A 63 -9.43 1.51 -7.30
C GLU A 63 -8.83 2.67 -8.08
N LEU A 64 -7.52 2.92 -7.95
CA LEU A 64 -6.81 3.97 -8.71
C LEU A 64 -6.50 3.60 -10.16
N MET A 65 -6.52 2.30 -10.49
CA MET A 65 -6.30 1.79 -11.85
C MET A 65 -7.59 1.70 -12.69
N HIS A 66 -8.75 1.94 -12.07
CA HIS A 66 -10.07 1.81 -12.68
C HIS A 66 -10.69 3.16 -13.04
#